data_AF-A0A820KUE4-F1
#
_entry.id   AF-A0A820KUE4-F1
#
_cell.length_a   1.000
_cell.length_b   1.000
_cell.length_c   1.000
_cell.angle_alpha   90.00
_cell.angle_beta   90.00
_cell.angle_gamma   90.00
#
_symmetry.space_group_name_H-M   'P 1'
#
loop_
_entity.id
_entity.type
_entity.pdbx_description
1 polymer ?
#
loop_
_entity_poly.entity_id
_entity_poly.type
_entity_poly.pdbx_seq_one_letter_code
_entity_poly.pdbx_strand_id
1 'polypeptide(L)'
;SGFSSCSAIRDISENDHFLGQTGARTLFVIDCTKGKDIGKHSYFKKENEVLLLPATHVKVTSHEQESNNLHVIHLQEIESSHVLLESVSSEKEIQNLKKMSIRKTKLRTLIISATILERYRNIKLKECILRCKPESEAYLNGKRLTKSDVEVVVQELIKEKKCRSLFLRESHVTSEGALIISEA
;
A
#
# COMPACT_ATOMS: atom_id res chain seq x y z
N SER A 1 13.66 2.26 8.88
CA SER A 1 13.29 0.84 8.75
C SER A 1 12.41 0.68 7.52
N GLY A 2 12.62 -0.36 6.72
CA GLY A 2 11.84 -0.65 5.51
C GLY A 2 10.97 -1.88 5.68
N PHE A 3 10.05 -2.07 4.74
CA PHE A 3 9.39 -3.36 4.51
C PHE A 3 10.25 -4.18 3.56
N SER A 4 10.25 -5.49 3.73
CA SER A 4 10.81 -6.40 2.73
C SER A 4 9.69 -7.03 1.92
N SER A 5 9.76 -6.93 0.59
CA SER A 5 8.85 -7.64 -0.32
C SER A 5 9.46 -8.97 -0.72
N CYS A 6 8.64 -10.01 -0.66
CA CYS A 6 9.00 -11.40 -0.91
C CYS A 6 7.89 -12.08 -1.72
N SER A 7 8.18 -13.25 -2.28
CA SER A 7 7.18 -14.09 -2.93
C SER A 7 6.96 -15.36 -2.10
N ALA A 8 5.71 -15.82 -2.00
CA ALA A 8 5.39 -17.14 -1.44
C ALA A 8 5.63 -18.29 -2.43
N ILE A 9 6.03 -18.00 -3.67
CA ILE A 9 6.38 -19.03 -4.66
C ILE A 9 7.80 -19.52 -4.36
N ARG A 10 7.97 -20.84 -4.25
CA ARG A 10 9.27 -21.46 -3.96
C ARG A 10 10.14 -21.58 -5.22
N ASP A 11 9.53 -21.86 -6.36
CA ASP A 11 10.19 -21.92 -7.67
C ASP A 11 10.26 -20.52 -8.31
N ILE A 12 11.18 -19.70 -7.81
CA ILE A 12 11.52 -18.39 -8.41
C ILE A 12 12.59 -18.57 -9.49
N SER A 13 13.15 -19.77 -9.66
CA SER A 13 14.24 -20.07 -10.61
C SER A 13 13.91 -19.73 -12.06
N GLU A 14 12.63 -19.71 -12.43
CA GLU A 14 12.17 -19.38 -13.79
C GLU A 14 11.78 -17.89 -13.96
N ASN A 15 11.85 -17.08 -12.91
CA ASN A 15 11.44 -15.68 -12.97
C ASN A 15 12.66 -14.75 -13.01
N ASP A 16 13.09 -14.44 -14.24
CA ASP A 16 14.26 -13.59 -14.55
C ASP A 16 14.23 -12.21 -13.88
N HIS A 17 13.07 -11.76 -13.42
CA HIS A 17 12.90 -10.47 -12.76
C HIS A 17 13.52 -10.39 -11.35
N PHE A 18 13.75 -11.50 -10.67
CA PHE A 18 14.14 -11.49 -9.24
C PHE A 18 15.56 -11.99 -8.97
N LEU A 19 15.91 -13.17 -9.48
CA LEU A 19 17.20 -13.80 -9.18
C LEU A 19 18.23 -13.59 -10.29
N GLY A 20 17.78 -13.37 -11.53
CA GLY A 20 18.61 -13.37 -12.73
C GLY A 20 19.27 -14.73 -13.01
N GLN A 21 19.88 -14.92 -14.18
CA GLN A 21 20.43 -16.23 -14.59
C GLN A 21 21.96 -16.33 -14.47
N THR A 22 22.68 -15.21 -14.39
CA THR A 22 24.15 -15.18 -14.50
C THR A 22 24.80 -14.40 -13.37
N GLY A 23 26.08 -14.65 -13.13
CA GLY A 23 26.87 -13.96 -12.11
C GLY A 23 26.66 -14.49 -10.69
N ALA A 24 27.30 -13.81 -9.72
CA ALA A 24 27.11 -14.10 -8.30
C ALA A 24 25.74 -13.61 -7.85
N ARG A 25 24.93 -14.51 -7.29
CA ARG A 25 23.53 -14.26 -6.93
C ARG A 25 23.27 -14.76 -5.52
N THR A 26 22.33 -14.14 -4.82
CA THR A 26 21.92 -14.56 -3.48
C THR A 26 20.40 -14.71 -3.42
N LEU A 27 19.94 -15.89 -3.04
CA LEU A 27 18.53 -16.18 -2.77
C LEU A 27 18.33 -16.26 -1.25
N PHE A 28 17.36 -15.51 -0.73
CA PHE A 28 16.92 -15.63 0.66
C PHE A 28 15.65 -16.47 0.73
N VAL A 29 15.71 -17.59 1.45
CA VAL A 29 14.55 -18.43 1.74
C VAL A 29 14.14 -18.16 3.17
N ILE A 30 12.93 -17.62 3.37
CA ILE A 30 12.51 -17.10 4.69
C ILE A 30 11.31 -17.89 5.20
N ASP A 31 11.50 -18.63 6.28
CA ASP A 31 10.42 -19.23 7.04
C ASP A 31 9.85 -18.17 7.98
N CYS A 32 8.67 -17.63 7.65
CA CYS A 32 8.00 -16.59 8.43
C CYS A 32 6.55 -16.96 8.77
N THR A 33 6.06 -16.42 9.88
CA THR A 33 4.69 -16.61 10.37
C THR A 33 3.90 -15.29 10.36
N LYS A 34 4.58 -14.15 10.44
CA LYS A 34 3.95 -12.82 10.51
C LYS A 34 3.92 -12.07 9.18
N GLY A 35 4.43 -12.67 8.10
CA GLY A 35 4.33 -12.14 6.75
C GLY A 35 2.89 -11.85 6.35
N LYS A 36 2.67 -10.76 5.62
CA LYS A 36 1.35 -10.35 5.13
C LYS A 36 1.22 -10.60 3.65
N ASP A 37 0.35 -11.54 3.30
CA ASP A 37 -0.11 -11.73 1.93
C ASP A 37 -0.81 -10.44 1.48
N ILE A 38 -0.24 -9.82 0.45
CA ILE A 38 -0.80 -8.64 -0.19
C ILE A 38 -1.21 -8.90 -1.63
N GLY A 39 -1.32 -10.15 -2.10
CA GLY A 39 -1.65 -10.47 -3.49
C GLY A 39 -2.93 -9.79 -3.99
N LYS A 40 -3.95 -9.68 -3.14
CA LYS A 40 -5.20 -8.94 -3.46
C LYS A 40 -4.98 -7.44 -3.67
N HIS A 41 -3.92 -6.88 -3.11
CA HIS A 41 -3.58 -5.46 -3.16
C HIS A 41 -2.36 -5.14 -4.04
N SER A 42 -1.56 -6.15 -4.37
CA SER A 42 -0.37 -6.09 -5.20
C SER A 42 -0.72 -5.64 -6.61
N TYR A 43 0.21 -4.92 -7.23
CA TYR A 43 0.13 -4.57 -8.64
C TYR A 43 0.37 -5.80 -9.52
N PHE A 44 1.25 -6.70 -9.10
CA PHE A 44 1.64 -7.90 -9.84
C PHE A 44 0.93 -9.14 -9.28
N LYS A 45 -0.27 -9.41 -9.80
CA LYS A 45 -1.17 -10.46 -9.26
C LYS A 45 -0.62 -11.89 -9.28
N LYS A 46 0.42 -12.15 -10.06
CA LYS A 46 0.98 -13.49 -10.24
C LYS A 46 2.19 -13.78 -9.34
N GLU A 47 2.67 -12.79 -8.59
CA GLU A 47 3.90 -12.91 -7.80
C GLU A 47 3.66 -13.47 -6.41
N ASN A 48 2.40 -13.70 -6.00
CA ASN A 48 2.04 -14.14 -4.64
C ASN A 48 2.82 -13.35 -3.57
N GLU A 49 2.75 -12.02 -3.70
CA GLU A 49 3.57 -11.09 -2.93
C GLU A 49 3.20 -11.13 -1.44
N VAL A 50 4.23 -11.28 -0.61
CA VAL A 50 4.19 -11.27 0.84
C VAL A 50 5.10 -10.16 1.36
N LEU A 51 4.58 -9.29 2.22
CA LEU A 51 5.38 -8.28 2.91
C LEU A 51 5.78 -8.75 4.30
N LEU A 52 7.08 -8.67 4.59
CA LEU A 52 7.57 -8.71 5.95
C LEU A 52 7.44 -7.32 6.58
N LEU A 53 6.91 -7.27 7.80
CA LEU A 53 6.71 -6.03 8.52
C LEU A 53 8.07 -5.40 8.89
N PRO A 54 8.12 -4.07 9.10
CA PRO A 54 9.34 -3.41 9.51
C PRO A 54 9.81 -3.97 10.85
N ALA A 55 11.13 -4.09 10.98
CA ALA A 55 11.77 -4.70 12.16
C ALA A 55 11.33 -6.15 12.44
N THR A 56 10.95 -6.90 11.41
CA THR A 56 10.90 -8.37 11.50
C THR A 56 12.30 -8.87 11.84
N HIS A 57 12.40 -9.65 12.92
CA HIS A 57 13.66 -10.25 13.33
C HIS A 57 13.78 -11.62 12.70
N VAL A 58 14.92 -11.88 12.06
CA VAL A 58 15.21 -13.16 11.42
C VAL A 58 16.60 -13.63 11.83
N LYS A 59 16.78 -14.95 11.89
CA LYS A 59 18.06 -15.60 12.16
C LYS A 59 18.46 -16.45 10.96
N VAL A 60 19.73 -16.42 10.58
CA VAL A 60 20.31 -17.34 9.60
C VAL A 60 20.34 -18.75 10.19
N THR A 61 19.71 -19.70 9.50
CA THR A 61 19.64 -21.11 9.92
C THR A 61 20.59 -21.99 9.12
N SER A 62 20.76 -21.74 7.82
CA SER A 62 21.74 -22.40 6.97
C SER A 62 22.19 -21.52 5.81
N HIS A 63 23.31 -21.92 5.20
CA HIS A 63 23.88 -21.33 4.00
C HIS A 63 24.34 -22.45 3.08
N GLU A 64 23.93 -22.37 1.82
CA GLU A 64 24.27 -23.33 0.78
C GLU A 64 24.80 -22.56 -0.43
N GLN A 65 25.77 -23.14 -1.14
CA GLN A 65 26.25 -22.62 -2.40
C GLN A 65 25.98 -23.65 -3.49
N GLU A 66 25.12 -23.27 -4.44
CA GLU A 66 24.77 -24.11 -5.58
C GLU A 66 25.75 -23.90 -6.74
N SER A 67 25.70 -24.81 -7.72
CA SER A 67 26.34 -24.61 -9.02
C SER A 67 25.88 -23.30 -9.66
N ASN A 68 26.76 -22.61 -10.39
CA ASN A 68 26.51 -21.29 -11.00
C ASN A 68 26.49 -20.11 -10.03
N ASN A 69 27.31 -20.16 -8.96
CA ASN A 69 27.60 -19.01 -8.09
C ASN A 69 26.36 -18.43 -7.38
N LEU A 70 25.37 -19.29 -7.12
CA LEU A 70 24.17 -18.96 -6.38
C LEU A 70 24.38 -19.32 -4.90
N HIS A 71 24.25 -18.32 -4.03
CA HIS A 71 24.24 -18.52 -2.58
C HIS A 71 22.81 -18.53 -2.08
N VAL A 72 22.39 -19.62 -1.45
CA VAL A 72 21.08 -19.74 -0.83
C VAL A 72 21.25 -19.55 0.67
N ILE A 73 20.58 -18.55 1.23
CA ILE A 73 20.61 -18.23 2.66
C ILE A 73 19.23 -18.51 3.23
N HIS A 74 19.16 -19.47 4.16
CA HIS A 74 17.94 -19.79 4.86
C HIS A 74 17.82 -18.94 6.12
N LEU A 75 16.65 -18.32 6.28
CA LEU A 75 16.31 -17.44 7.37
C LEU A 75 15.06 -17.96 8.06
N GLN A 76 15.03 -17.89 9.38
CA GLN A 76 13.84 -18.17 10.17
C GLN A 76 13.44 -16.92 10.95
N GLU A 77 12.16 -16.55 10.87
CA GLU A 77 11.59 -15.50 11.72
C GLU A 77 11.70 -15.91 13.19
N ILE A 78 12.23 -15.00 14.00
CA ILE A 78 12.32 -15.15 15.45
C ILE A 78 11.42 -14.14 16.14
N GLU A 79 10.95 -14.49 17.34
CA GLU A 79 10.13 -13.58 18.12
C GLU A 79 10.94 -12.37 18.58
N SER A 80 10.37 -11.18 18.37
CA SER A 80 10.93 -9.94 18.89
C SER A 80 10.34 -9.67 20.28
N SER A 81 11.17 -9.20 21.21
CA SER A 81 10.73 -8.67 22.50
C SER A 81 9.86 -7.40 22.38
N HIS A 82 9.77 -6.82 21.18
CA HIS A 82 9.03 -5.59 20.92
C HIS A 82 7.85 -5.86 19.99
N VAL A 83 6.63 -5.80 20.55
CA VAL A 83 5.39 -5.86 19.78
C VAL A 83 5.16 -4.50 19.13
N LEU A 84 5.37 -4.40 17.81
CA LEU A 84 5.20 -3.14 17.07
C LEU A 84 3.75 -2.84 16.67
N LEU A 85 2.88 -3.86 16.66
CA LEU A 85 1.47 -3.72 16.34
C LEU A 85 0.65 -4.38 17.44
N GLU A 86 -0.22 -3.60 18.10
CA GLU A 86 -1.24 -4.17 18.97
C GLU A 86 -2.25 -4.96 18.13
N SER A 87 -2.68 -6.11 18.65
CA SER A 87 -3.82 -6.82 18.08
C SER A 87 -5.06 -5.94 18.22
N VAL A 88 -5.64 -5.51 17.11
CA VAL A 88 -6.92 -4.80 17.13
C VAL A 88 -8.00 -5.81 17.53
N SER A 89 -8.31 -5.89 18.82
CA SER A 89 -9.48 -6.64 19.28
C SER A 89 -10.71 -5.89 18.79
N SER A 90 -11.30 -6.35 17.68
CA SER A 90 -12.48 -5.73 17.05
C SER A 90 -13.64 -5.56 18.05
N GLU A 91 -13.66 -6.35 19.12
CA GLU A 91 -14.66 -6.29 20.20
C GLU A 91 -14.62 -4.97 20.99
N LYS A 92 -13.44 -4.42 21.30
CA LYS A 92 -13.32 -3.16 22.04
C LYS A 92 -13.66 -1.94 21.16
N GLU A 93 -13.32 -1.99 19.88
CA GLU A 93 -13.70 -0.96 18.90
C GLU A 93 -15.21 -0.97 18.64
N ILE A 94 -15.83 -2.14 18.48
CA ILE A 94 -17.29 -2.25 18.31
C ILE A 94 -18.04 -1.75 19.56
N GLN A 95 -17.54 -2.04 20.76
CA GLN A 95 -18.13 -1.51 22.00
C GLN A 95 -17.96 0.01 22.14
N ASN A 96 -16.83 0.57 21.73
CA ASN A 96 -16.62 2.02 21.68
C ASN A 96 -17.53 2.71 20.64
N LEU A 97 -17.74 2.10 19.47
CA LEU A 97 -18.69 2.58 18.46
C LEU A 97 -20.14 2.58 18.98
N LYS A 98 -20.53 1.57 19.77
CA LYS A 98 -21.84 1.54 20.42
C LYS A 98 -21.98 2.61 21.52
N LYS A 99 -20.93 2.89 22.30
CA LYS A 99 -20.93 3.98 23.30
C LYS A 99 -21.00 5.37 22.66
N MET A 100 -20.44 5.55 21.46
CA MET A 100 -20.54 6.80 20.70
C MET A 100 -21.95 7.04 20.11
N SER A 101 -22.78 6.00 19.99
CA SER A 101 -24.13 6.09 19.40
C SER A 101 -25.15 6.86 20.26
N ILE A 102 -24.83 7.20 21.52
CA ILE A 102 -25.75 7.95 22.42
C ILE A 102 -25.46 9.47 22.44
N ARG A 103 -24.35 9.94 21.86
CA ARG A 103 -24.14 11.38 21.68
C ARG A 103 -24.77 11.85 20.36
N LYS A 104 -26.04 12.22 20.45
CA LYS A 104 -26.75 13.04 19.44
C LYS A 104 -26.02 14.36 19.23
N THR A 105 -24.95 14.38 18.44
CA THR A 105 -24.37 15.62 17.93
C THR A 105 -23.61 15.34 16.64
N LYS A 106 -23.97 16.06 15.56
CA LYS A 106 -23.47 15.99 14.16
C LYS A 106 -24.01 14.87 13.26
N LEU A 107 -25.34 14.84 13.13
CA LEU A 107 -26.03 14.20 11.99
C LEU A 107 -25.72 14.83 10.61
N ARG A 108 -25.07 16.01 10.58
CA ARG A 108 -24.67 16.69 9.32
C ARG A 108 -23.41 16.12 8.66
N THR A 109 -22.54 15.41 9.39
CA THR A 109 -21.25 14.93 8.85
C THR A 109 -21.38 13.59 8.11
N LEU A 110 -22.27 12.70 8.57
CA LEU A 110 -22.49 11.38 7.98
C LEU A 110 -23.16 11.42 6.60
N ILE A 111 -24.08 12.37 6.37
CA ILE A 111 -24.79 12.49 5.09
C ILE A 111 -23.85 12.97 3.97
N ILE A 112 -22.88 13.83 4.30
CA ILE A 112 -21.84 14.27 3.37
C ILE A 112 -20.88 13.11 3.06
N SER A 113 -20.49 12.31 4.06
CA SER A 113 -19.61 11.16 3.82
C SER A 113 -20.23 10.08 2.94
N ALA A 114 -21.54 9.83 3.02
CA ALA A 114 -22.22 8.84 2.19
C ALA A 114 -22.34 9.27 0.72
N THR A 115 -22.62 10.55 0.44
CA THR A 115 -22.67 11.09 -0.94
C THR A 115 -21.28 11.24 -1.57
N ILE A 116 -20.25 11.50 -0.76
CA ILE A 116 -18.85 11.44 -1.18
C ILE A 116 -18.45 9.98 -1.47
N LEU A 117 -18.92 9.00 -0.68
CA LEU A 117 -18.55 7.58 -0.83
C LEU A 117 -18.92 6.98 -2.20
N GLU A 118 -20.06 7.39 -2.77
CA GLU A 118 -20.55 6.93 -4.08
C GLU A 118 -19.69 7.43 -5.26
N ARG A 119 -18.92 8.52 -5.09
CA ARG A 119 -18.13 9.14 -6.17
C ARG A 119 -16.77 8.48 -6.42
N TYR A 120 -16.26 7.68 -5.48
CA TYR A 120 -14.90 7.13 -5.57
C TYR A 120 -14.91 5.66 -5.98
N ARG A 121 -14.74 5.40 -7.28
CA ARG A 121 -14.40 4.04 -7.75
C ARG A 121 -12.97 3.65 -7.37
N ASN A 122 -12.08 4.62 -7.18
CA ASN A 122 -10.67 4.40 -6.89
C ASN A 122 -10.36 4.62 -5.40
N ILE A 123 -10.36 3.52 -4.64
CA ILE A 123 -10.12 3.53 -3.19
C ILE A 123 -8.72 4.09 -2.85
N LYS A 124 -7.70 3.80 -3.68
CA LYS A 124 -6.33 4.30 -3.47
C LYS A 124 -6.26 5.82 -3.63
N LEU A 125 -7.00 6.38 -4.59
CA LEU A 125 -7.10 7.83 -4.78
C LEU A 125 -7.83 8.50 -3.62
N LYS A 126 -8.90 7.87 -3.12
CA LYS A 126 -9.65 8.34 -1.95
C LYS A 126 -8.75 8.51 -0.73
N GLU A 127 -7.94 7.51 -0.40
CA GLU A 127 -7.03 7.60 0.74
C GLU A 127 -6.01 8.73 0.60
N CYS A 128 -5.46 8.94 -0.60
CA CYS A 128 -4.57 10.07 -0.88
C CYS A 128 -5.28 11.41 -0.66
N ILE A 129 -6.50 11.56 -1.17
CA ILE A 129 -7.27 12.79 -1.01
C ILE A 129 -7.61 13.04 0.46
N LEU A 130 -8.04 12.03 1.21
CA LEU A 130 -8.38 12.18 2.62
C LEU A 130 -7.19 12.59 3.49
N ARG A 131 -5.99 12.09 3.18
CA ARG A 131 -4.76 12.46 3.91
C ARG A 131 -4.25 13.86 3.57
N CYS A 132 -4.67 14.42 2.44
CA CYS A 132 -4.26 15.76 2.02
C CYS A 132 -4.93 16.83 2.89
N LYS A 133 -4.14 17.78 3.40
CA LYS A 133 -4.64 18.89 4.23
C LYS A 133 -5.09 20.04 3.32
N PRO A 134 -6.02 20.89 3.77
CA PRO A 134 -6.31 22.14 3.07
C PRO A 134 -5.05 22.99 2.90
N GLU A 135 -4.94 23.67 1.76
CA GLU A 135 -3.85 24.58 1.39
C GLU A 135 -2.45 23.95 1.44
N SER A 136 -2.36 22.62 1.35
CA SER A 136 -1.09 21.89 1.30
C SER A 136 -0.78 21.38 -0.11
N GLU A 137 0.37 20.76 -0.24
CA GLU A 137 0.74 19.99 -1.43
C GLU A 137 -0.02 18.66 -1.47
N ALA A 138 -0.32 18.20 -2.68
CA ALA A 138 -0.99 16.93 -2.94
C ALA A 138 -0.09 16.00 -3.77
N TYR A 139 0.07 14.77 -3.31
CA TYR A 139 0.96 13.78 -3.94
C TYR A 139 0.14 12.62 -4.51
N LEU A 140 0.02 12.57 -5.84
CA LEU A 140 -0.68 11.50 -6.56
C LEU A 140 0.29 10.69 -7.44
N ASN A 141 1.57 10.64 -7.06
CA ASN A 141 2.61 9.97 -7.84
C ASN A 141 2.30 8.47 -8.08
N GLY A 142 2.68 7.97 -9.26
CA GLY A 142 2.50 6.56 -9.63
C GLY A 142 1.05 6.12 -9.81
N LYS A 143 0.09 7.06 -9.95
CA LYS A 143 -1.33 6.73 -10.12
C LYS A 143 -1.73 6.73 -11.59
N ARG A 144 -2.59 5.78 -11.97
CA ARG A 144 -3.33 5.82 -13.24
C ARG A 144 -4.65 6.53 -12.96
N LEU A 145 -4.80 7.75 -13.47
CA LEU A 145 -5.97 8.60 -13.25
C LEU A 145 -6.82 8.59 -14.52
N THR A 146 -8.02 8.04 -14.39
CA THR A 146 -9.05 8.13 -15.43
C THR A 146 -9.68 9.53 -15.44
N LYS A 147 -10.50 9.85 -16.46
CA LYS A 147 -11.27 11.09 -16.50
C LYS A 147 -12.04 11.34 -15.20
N SER A 148 -12.77 10.34 -14.72
CA SER A 148 -13.55 10.43 -13.48
C SER A 148 -12.69 10.63 -12.23
N ASP A 149 -11.51 10.00 -12.18
CA ASP A 149 -10.55 10.23 -11.09
C ASP A 149 -10.07 11.68 -11.07
N VAL A 150 -9.80 12.24 -12.25
CA VAL A 150 -9.31 13.61 -12.40
C VAL A 150 -10.39 14.64 -12.04
N GLU A 151 -11.65 14.42 -12.42
CA GLU A 151 -12.77 15.27 -12.00
C GLU A 151 -12.86 15.37 -10.48
N VAL A 152 -12.67 14.24 -9.79
CA VAL A 152 -12.64 14.19 -8.33
C VAL A 152 -11.43 14.91 -7.76
N VAL A 153 -10.24 14.76 -8.36
CA VAL A 153 -9.04 15.50 -7.97
C VAL A 153 -9.24 17.01 -8.08
N VAL A 154 -9.80 17.48 -9.19
CA VAL A 154 -10.09 18.90 -9.40
C VAL A 154 -11.08 19.41 -8.35
N GLN A 155 -12.18 18.69 -8.15
CA GLN A 155 -13.19 19.13 -7.20
C GLN A 155 -12.65 19.19 -5.76
N GLU A 156 -11.97 18.14 -5.32
CA GLU A 156 -11.65 17.97 -3.91
C GLU A 156 -10.30 18.58 -3.53
N LEU A 157 -9.28 18.41 -4.36
CA LEU A 157 -7.94 18.93 -4.06
C LEU A 157 -7.79 20.38 -4.51
N ILE A 158 -8.23 20.71 -5.73
CA ILE A 158 -8.02 22.06 -6.28
C ILE A 158 -9.08 23.02 -5.75
N LYS A 159 -10.37 22.69 -5.87
CA LYS A 159 -11.44 23.63 -5.51
C LYS A 159 -11.74 23.66 -4.01
N GLU A 160 -11.96 22.50 -3.39
CA GLU A 160 -12.36 22.45 -1.98
C GLU A 160 -11.18 22.62 -1.02
N LYS A 161 -10.12 21.82 -1.19
CA LYS A 161 -8.94 21.90 -0.33
C LYS A 161 -7.96 22.99 -0.73
N LYS A 162 -8.10 23.61 -1.91
CA LYS A 162 -7.22 24.69 -2.39
C LYS A 162 -5.73 24.31 -2.31
N CYS A 163 -5.40 23.09 -2.72
CA CYS A 163 -4.04 22.60 -2.70
C CYS A 163 -3.13 23.53 -3.52
N ARG A 164 -1.93 23.82 -3.00
CA ARG A 164 -0.99 24.77 -3.63
C ARG A 164 -0.26 24.16 -4.83
N SER A 165 -0.05 22.85 -4.80
CA SER A 165 0.68 22.12 -5.85
C SER A 165 0.21 20.68 -5.91
N LEU A 166 0.14 20.15 -7.13
CA LEU A 166 -0.24 18.77 -7.41
C LEU A 166 0.95 18.03 -8.03
N PHE A 167 1.47 17.04 -7.32
CA PHE A 167 2.58 16.20 -7.79
C PHE A 167 2.05 14.95 -8.47
N LEU A 168 2.36 14.83 -9.77
CA LEU A 168 1.90 13.76 -10.66
C LEU A 168 3.07 12.95 -11.25
N ARG A 169 4.19 12.84 -10.52
CA ARG A 169 5.37 12.12 -11.01
C ARG A 169 5.00 10.66 -11.31
N GLU A 170 5.45 10.15 -12.46
CA GLU A 170 5.18 8.77 -12.90
C GLU A 170 3.68 8.42 -12.91
N SER A 171 2.81 9.43 -13.03
CA SER A 171 1.37 9.24 -13.11
C SER A 171 0.92 9.21 -14.56
N HIS A 172 -0.07 8.39 -14.84
CA HIS A 172 -0.69 8.33 -16.16
C HIS A 172 -2.03 9.05 -16.10
N VAL A 173 -2.10 10.24 -16.71
CA VAL A 173 -3.31 11.04 -16.85
C VAL A 173 -3.80 10.90 -18.30
N THR A 174 -5.09 10.64 -18.49
CA THR A 174 -5.66 10.61 -19.85
C THR A 174 -5.64 12.00 -20.49
N SER A 175 -5.64 12.09 -21.82
CA SER A 175 -5.70 13.38 -22.54
C SER A 175 -6.92 14.23 -22.12
N GLU A 176 -8.07 13.58 -21.95
CA GLU A 176 -9.29 14.20 -21.43
C GLU A 176 -9.12 14.70 -19.98
N GLY A 177 -8.43 13.93 -19.13
CA GLY A 177 -8.12 14.34 -17.77
C GLY A 177 -7.17 15.54 -17.73
N ALA A 178 -6.16 15.58 -18.59
CA ALA A 178 -5.24 16.70 -18.68
C ALA A 178 -5.96 18.00 -19.06
N LEU A 179 -6.93 17.92 -19.98
CA LEU A 179 -7.78 19.06 -20.34
C LEU A 179 -8.57 19.57 -19.12
N ILE A 180 -9.21 18.66 -18.37
CA ILE A 180 -9.98 19.01 -17.16
C ILE A 180 -9.10 19.70 -16.10
N ILE A 181 -7.84 19.28 -15.94
CA ILE A 181 -6.91 19.93 -15.00
C ILE A 181 -6.52 21.33 -15.50
N SER A 182 -6.39 21.52 -16.82
CA SER A 182 -6.04 22.82 -17.38
C SER A 182 -7.13 23.89 -17.24
N GLU A 183 -8.38 23.45 -17.08
CA GLU A 183 -9.57 24.31 -16.91
C GLU A 183 -9.96 24.53 -15.44
N ALA A 184 -9.24 23.90 -14.51
CA ALA A 184 -9.54 23.88 -13.07
C ALA A 184 -9.09 25.13 -12.33
#